data_AF-A0A950Y9R2-F1
#
_entry.id   AF-A0A950Y9R2-F1
#
_cell.length_a   1.000
_cell.length_b   1.000
_cell.length_c   1.000
_cell.angle_alpha   90.00
_cell.angle_beta   90.00
_cell.angle_gamma   90.00
#
_symmetry.space_group_name_H-M   'P 1'
#
loop_
_entity.id
_entity.type
_entity.pdbx_description
1 polymer ?
#
loop_
_entity_poly.entity_id
_entity_poly.type
_entity_poly.pdbx_seq_one_letter_code
_entity_poly.pdbx_strand_id
1 'polypeptide(L)'
;QTGIANVTDPSHWQWFAGSTTGAGGASAPQWSSSVTAAVPVLTWNNHITYPQMSYDPGLHRYLLTFTYSYSSQPPAVWKGGAQLVIAESPTPWGPFSFVATSNEFGPSNGYDAGFPSQWMSRDGRTLWLKWAANFAGCAKGLDCSGVYGFNFAQVRLTVKAPAAAKRASAAGAAKSHRTHKLLVVLSGLSLPLLLLFAVDRRRRLRPR
;
A
#
# COMPACT_ATOMS: atom_id res chain seq x y z
N GLN A 1 -23.47 8.77 -12.37
CA GLN A 1 -23.09 10.19 -12.15
C GLN A 1 -21.92 10.22 -11.17
N THR A 2 -20.93 11.06 -11.39
CA THR A 2 -19.88 11.39 -10.41
C THR A 2 -20.26 12.72 -9.76
N GLY A 3 -20.21 12.84 -8.43
CA GLY A 3 -20.61 14.06 -7.72
C GLY A 3 -20.53 13.91 -6.19
N ILE A 4 -20.44 15.05 -5.49
CA ILE A 4 -20.28 15.08 -4.02
C ILE A 4 -21.43 14.39 -3.28
N ALA A 5 -22.65 14.47 -3.82
CA ALA A 5 -23.83 13.81 -3.25
C ALA A 5 -23.64 12.28 -3.11
N ASN A 6 -22.95 11.64 -4.06
CA ASN A 6 -22.68 10.20 -4.00
C ASN A 6 -21.63 9.83 -2.94
N VAL A 7 -20.82 10.79 -2.49
CA VAL A 7 -19.82 10.59 -1.44
C VAL A 7 -20.45 10.78 -0.06
N THR A 8 -21.41 11.71 0.09
CA THR A 8 -21.98 12.06 1.40
C THR A 8 -23.29 11.35 1.74
N ASP A 9 -23.94 10.70 0.78
CA ASP A 9 -25.18 9.94 1.00
C ASP A 9 -24.89 8.43 1.10
N PRO A 10 -25.05 7.80 2.29
CA PRO A 10 -24.81 6.37 2.47
C PRO A 10 -25.70 5.46 1.63
N SER A 11 -26.85 5.92 1.12
CA SER A 11 -27.71 5.13 0.23
C SER A 11 -27.06 4.83 -1.13
N HIS A 12 -26.03 5.59 -1.50
CA HIS A 12 -25.23 5.39 -2.70
C HIS A 12 -23.97 4.54 -2.45
N TRP A 13 -23.71 4.14 -1.21
CA TRP A 13 -22.52 3.37 -0.87
C TRP A 13 -22.72 1.87 -1.08
N GLN A 14 -21.63 1.20 -1.37
CA GLN A 14 -21.56 -0.26 -1.37
C GLN A 14 -20.39 -0.70 -0.48
N TRP A 15 -20.60 -1.81 0.21
CA TRP A 15 -19.67 -2.40 1.15
C TRP A 15 -19.10 -3.67 0.55
N PHE A 16 -17.77 -3.82 0.64
CA PHE A 16 -17.11 -5.03 0.18
C PHE A 16 -17.56 -6.21 1.06
N ALA A 17 -18.17 -7.22 0.43
CA ALA A 17 -18.77 -8.38 1.08
C ALA A 17 -18.00 -9.68 0.80
N GLY A 18 -16.73 -9.56 0.41
CA GLY A 18 -15.84 -10.68 0.12
C GLY A 18 -15.58 -10.84 -1.37
N SER A 19 -14.92 -11.93 -1.73
CA SER A 19 -14.65 -12.26 -3.13
C SER A 19 -15.08 -13.67 -3.45
N THR A 20 -15.57 -13.89 -4.67
CA THR A 20 -15.89 -15.21 -5.20
C THR A 20 -14.82 -15.63 -6.20
N THR A 21 -14.45 -16.91 -6.19
CA THR A 21 -13.52 -17.48 -7.17
C THR A 21 -14.33 -18.08 -8.32
N GLY A 22 -14.21 -17.51 -9.51
CA GLY A 22 -14.85 -18.05 -10.71
C GLY A 22 -14.16 -19.33 -11.21
N ALA A 23 -14.79 -20.02 -12.17
CA ALA A 23 -14.30 -21.29 -12.73
C ALA A 23 -12.88 -21.23 -13.36
N GLY A 24 -12.37 -20.03 -13.63
CA GLY A 24 -11.00 -19.77 -14.12
C GLY A 24 -10.01 -19.28 -13.06
N GLY A 25 -10.33 -19.38 -11.76
CA GLY A 25 -9.46 -18.95 -10.67
C GLY A 25 -9.40 -17.43 -10.42
N ALA A 26 -10.09 -16.63 -11.24
CA ALA A 26 -10.20 -15.19 -11.06
C ALA A 26 -11.09 -14.87 -9.85
N SER A 27 -10.60 -14.00 -8.96
CA SER A 27 -11.33 -13.52 -7.78
C SER A 27 -12.13 -12.26 -8.14
N ALA A 28 -13.45 -12.28 -7.97
CA ALA A 28 -14.34 -11.16 -8.25
C ALA A 28 -14.93 -10.60 -6.94
N PRO A 29 -14.86 -9.27 -6.70
CA PRO A 29 -15.41 -8.67 -5.50
C PRO A 29 -16.94 -8.81 -5.46
N GLN A 30 -17.47 -9.01 -4.26
CA GLN A 30 -18.89 -8.93 -3.97
C GLN A 30 -19.17 -7.62 -3.26
N TRP A 31 -20.28 -6.98 -3.64
CA TRP A 31 -20.69 -5.68 -3.10
C TRP A 31 -22.10 -5.80 -2.52
N SER A 32 -22.28 -5.26 -1.32
CA SER A 32 -23.57 -5.22 -0.63
C SER A 32 -23.97 -3.77 -0.37
N SER A 33 -25.26 -3.45 -0.43
CA SER A 33 -25.77 -2.18 0.07
C SER A 33 -25.86 -2.13 1.60
N SER A 34 -25.70 -3.27 2.29
CA SER A 34 -25.73 -3.35 3.75
C SER A 34 -24.33 -3.39 4.36
N VAL A 35 -24.06 -2.47 5.30
CA VAL A 35 -22.83 -2.45 6.10
C VAL A 35 -22.63 -3.72 6.94
N THR A 36 -23.72 -4.38 7.34
CA THR A 36 -23.63 -5.61 8.15
C THR A 36 -23.07 -6.80 7.39
N ALA A 37 -23.04 -6.74 6.05
CA ALA A 37 -22.42 -7.73 5.19
C ALA A 37 -20.93 -7.40 4.90
N ALA A 38 -20.42 -6.27 5.39
CA ALA A 38 -19.06 -5.84 5.11
C ALA A 38 -18.04 -6.80 5.75
N VAL A 39 -17.00 -7.12 5.00
CA VAL A 39 -15.85 -7.91 5.49
C VAL A 39 -14.56 -7.11 5.31
N PRO A 40 -13.53 -7.34 6.16
CA PRO A 40 -12.25 -6.65 6.01
C PRO A 40 -11.56 -7.04 4.69
N VAL A 41 -10.96 -6.05 4.01
CA VAL A 41 -10.10 -6.29 2.83
C VAL A 41 -8.69 -6.76 3.22
N LEU A 42 -8.30 -6.53 4.47
CA LEU A 42 -7.06 -7.01 5.09
C LEU A 42 -7.33 -7.26 6.58
N THR A 43 -6.90 -8.41 7.07
CA THR A 43 -6.96 -8.74 8.50
C THR A 43 -5.55 -9.01 9.01
N TRP A 44 -5.17 -8.31 10.07
CA TRP A 44 -4.01 -8.65 10.90
C TRP A 44 -4.41 -8.39 12.35
N ASN A 45 -4.65 -9.49 13.07
CA ASN A 45 -5.26 -9.43 14.40
C ASN A 45 -4.46 -8.52 15.34
N ASN A 46 -5.15 -7.54 15.95
CA ASN A 46 -4.60 -6.57 16.89
C ASN A 46 -3.40 -5.75 16.36
N HIS A 47 -3.25 -5.59 15.04
CA HIS A 47 -2.03 -5.03 14.44
C HIS A 47 -2.24 -3.86 13.47
N ILE A 48 -3.48 -3.49 13.17
CA ILE A 48 -3.79 -2.43 12.21
C ILE A 48 -4.38 -1.22 12.94
N THR A 49 -3.65 -0.09 12.90
CA THR A 49 -4.11 1.21 13.39
C THR A 49 -3.91 2.26 12.31
N TYR A 50 -4.87 3.20 12.20
CA TYR A 50 -4.85 4.30 11.23
C TYR A 50 -4.55 3.87 9.78
N PRO A 51 -5.32 2.93 9.19
CA PRO A 51 -5.10 2.55 7.80
C PRO A 51 -5.39 3.71 6.86
N GLN A 52 -4.48 3.96 5.92
CA GLN A 52 -4.62 4.93 4.84
C GLN A 52 -4.33 4.21 3.52
N MET A 53 -5.16 4.47 2.50
CA MET A 53 -4.97 3.90 1.18
C MET A 53 -4.86 5.01 0.14
N SER A 54 -3.94 4.86 -0.80
CA SER A 54 -3.76 5.80 -1.90
C SER A 54 -3.43 5.06 -3.18
N TYR A 55 -3.88 5.57 -4.31
CA TYR A 55 -3.57 5.00 -5.61
C TYR A 55 -2.33 5.66 -6.19
N ASP A 56 -1.38 4.85 -6.63
CA ASP A 56 -0.23 5.23 -7.44
C ASP A 56 -0.58 5.04 -8.93
N PRO A 57 -0.77 6.15 -9.69
CA PRO A 57 -1.11 6.07 -11.10
C PRO A 57 0.07 5.67 -12.00
N GLY A 58 1.31 5.81 -11.55
CA GLY A 58 2.50 5.44 -12.32
C GLY A 58 2.78 3.93 -12.26
N LEU A 59 2.50 3.29 -11.12
CA LEU A 59 2.63 1.85 -10.95
C LEU A 59 1.33 1.07 -11.14
N HIS A 60 0.19 1.76 -11.18
CA HIS A 60 -1.15 1.16 -11.17
C HIS A 60 -1.34 0.23 -9.97
N ARG A 61 -1.04 0.74 -8.78
CA ARG A 61 -1.15 0.00 -7.51
C ARG A 61 -1.80 0.85 -6.43
N TYR A 62 -2.59 0.20 -5.60
CA TYR A 62 -3.04 0.75 -4.33
C TYR A 62 -1.97 0.50 -3.28
N LEU A 63 -1.55 1.55 -2.60
CA LEU A 63 -0.64 1.50 -1.46
C LEU A 63 -1.47 1.64 -0.19
N LEU A 64 -1.41 0.64 0.68
CA LEU A 64 -2.06 0.62 1.99
C LEU A 64 -1.00 0.75 3.07
N THR A 65 -1.11 1.79 3.89
CA THR A 65 -0.23 2.05 5.03
C THR A 65 -1.01 1.95 6.32
N PHE A 66 -0.39 1.39 7.35
CA PHE A 66 -0.96 1.37 8.70
C PHE A 66 0.17 1.27 9.73
N THR A 67 -0.15 1.56 10.99
CA THR A 67 0.81 1.47 12.08
C THR A 67 0.36 0.50 13.17
N TYR A 68 1.33 0.00 13.93
CA TYR A 68 1.11 -0.77 15.14
C TYR A 68 1.93 -0.17 16.27
N SER A 69 1.28 0.28 17.34
CA SER A 69 1.94 0.95 18.45
C SER A 69 2.27 -0.05 19.57
N TYR A 70 3.54 -0.10 20.01
CA TYR A 70 4.03 -1.18 20.89
C TYR A 70 3.60 -1.10 22.36
N SER A 71 3.18 0.07 22.85
CA SER A 71 2.82 0.28 24.26
C SER A 71 1.35 0.68 24.39
N SER A 72 0.49 -0.33 24.51
CA SER A 72 -0.94 -0.27 24.19
C SER A 72 -1.93 -0.15 25.33
N GLN A 73 -1.49 0.30 26.51
CA GLN A 73 -2.33 0.28 27.70
C GLN A 73 -2.79 1.71 28.06
N PRO A 74 -4.06 2.08 27.82
CA PRO A 74 -4.63 3.31 28.36
C PRO A 74 -4.45 3.40 29.89
N PRO A 75 -4.26 4.59 30.48
CA PRO A 75 -4.25 5.91 29.86
C PRO A 75 -2.87 6.33 29.30
N ALA A 76 -1.88 5.43 29.31
CA ALA A 76 -0.57 5.78 28.76
C ALA A 76 -0.72 5.99 27.26
N VAL A 77 -0.46 7.23 26.81
CA VAL A 77 -0.20 7.50 25.39
C VAL A 77 0.87 6.51 24.93
N TRP A 78 0.67 5.93 23.75
CA TRP A 78 1.61 5.03 23.09
C TRP A 78 3.02 5.65 23.11
N LYS A 79 3.88 5.13 23.99
CA LYS A 79 5.22 5.68 24.29
C LYS A 79 6.35 4.73 23.92
N GLY A 80 6.03 3.51 23.50
CA GLY A 80 6.99 2.46 23.16
C GLY A 80 7.47 2.49 21.71
N GLY A 81 7.08 3.51 20.94
CA GLY A 81 7.26 3.56 19.50
C GLY A 81 6.16 2.84 18.73
N ALA A 82 6.29 2.84 17.41
CA ALA A 82 5.36 2.19 16.51
C ALA A 82 6.08 1.49 15.36
N GLN A 83 5.44 0.47 14.80
CA GLN A 83 5.75 -0.08 13.50
C GLN A 83 5.01 0.69 12.42
N LEU A 84 5.66 0.94 11.28
CA LEU A 84 5.01 1.29 10.01
C LEU A 84 4.95 0.04 9.14
N VAL A 85 3.80 -0.24 8.54
CA VAL A 85 3.66 -1.25 7.49
C VAL A 85 3.15 -0.61 6.20
N ILE A 86 3.71 -1.03 5.08
CA ILE A 86 3.30 -0.67 3.72
C ILE A 86 2.99 -1.97 2.98
N ALA A 87 1.79 -2.04 2.41
CA ALA A 87 1.34 -3.10 1.53
C ALA A 87 0.86 -2.53 0.20
N GLU A 88 0.82 -3.36 -0.84
CA GLU A 88 0.33 -2.99 -2.17
C GLU A 88 -0.71 -3.98 -2.68
N SER A 89 -1.58 -3.52 -3.58
CA SER A 89 -2.48 -4.39 -4.31
C SER A 89 -2.83 -3.81 -5.69
N PRO A 90 -3.13 -4.66 -6.70
CA PRO A 90 -3.73 -4.20 -7.95
C PRO A 90 -5.16 -3.63 -7.79
N THR A 91 -5.86 -3.92 -6.68
CA THR A 91 -7.22 -3.44 -6.42
C THR A 91 -7.36 -2.90 -5.00
N PRO A 92 -8.36 -2.07 -4.68
CA PRO A 92 -8.52 -1.55 -3.31
C PRO A 92 -9.03 -2.60 -2.31
N TRP A 93 -9.50 -3.77 -2.78
CA TRP A 93 -9.97 -4.87 -1.94
C TRP A 93 -9.00 -6.06 -1.89
N GLY A 94 -7.78 -5.90 -2.40
CA GLY A 94 -6.76 -6.95 -2.35
C GLY A 94 -6.75 -7.90 -3.56
N PRO A 95 -6.03 -9.04 -3.45
CA PRO A 95 -5.18 -9.41 -2.31
C PRO A 95 -4.03 -8.42 -2.14
N PHE A 96 -3.60 -8.21 -0.90
CA PHE A 96 -2.48 -7.34 -0.57
C PHE A 96 -1.17 -8.12 -0.49
N SER A 97 -0.11 -7.55 -1.06
CA SER A 97 1.27 -8.01 -0.93
C SER A 97 2.06 -7.06 -0.05
N PHE A 98 2.97 -7.59 0.75
CA PHE A 98 3.84 -6.76 1.59
C PHE A 98 4.86 -5.99 0.74
N VAL A 99 5.04 -4.70 1.03
CA VAL A 99 6.07 -3.86 0.41
C VAL A 99 7.22 -3.65 1.38
N ALA A 100 6.95 -3.11 2.57
CA ALA A 100 7.98 -2.79 3.55
C ALA A 100 7.43 -2.58 4.96
N THR A 101 8.33 -2.64 5.93
CA THR A 101 8.06 -2.32 7.33
C THR A 101 9.21 -1.51 7.92
N SER A 102 8.89 -0.65 8.89
CA SER A 102 9.87 -0.10 9.82
C SER A 102 9.40 -0.41 11.23
N ASN A 103 10.20 -1.15 12.00
CA ASN A 103 9.94 -1.40 13.42
C ASN A 103 10.19 -0.16 14.29
N GLU A 104 10.75 0.90 13.73
CA GLU A 104 10.98 2.18 14.40
C GLU A 104 10.32 3.29 13.59
N PHE A 105 9.06 3.58 13.89
CA PHE A 105 8.30 4.66 13.29
C PHE A 105 7.96 5.72 14.33
N GLY A 106 9.01 6.43 14.75
CA GLY A 106 8.95 7.46 15.78
C GLY A 106 9.13 6.89 17.20
N PRO A 107 9.79 7.65 18.10
CA PRO A 107 10.16 7.20 19.45
C PRO A 107 8.97 7.05 20.41
N SER A 108 7.85 7.76 20.19
CA SER A 108 6.64 7.62 21.02
C SER A 108 5.55 6.87 20.26
N ASN A 109 5.04 7.48 19.18
CA ASN A 109 4.04 6.91 18.28
C ASN A 109 3.95 7.76 17.00
N GLY A 110 4.52 7.29 15.89
CA GLY A 110 4.14 7.77 14.56
C GLY A 110 2.81 7.12 14.16
N TYR A 111 1.87 7.93 13.66
CA TYR A 111 0.53 7.48 13.30
C TYR A 111 0.00 8.20 12.05
N ASP A 112 -1.08 7.66 11.50
CA ASP A 112 -1.73 8.16 10.28
C ASP A 112 -0.75 8.33 9.10
N ALA A 113 0.12 7.35 8.93
CA ALA A 113 1.06 7.30 7.83
C ALA A 113 0.30 7.15 6.50
N GLY A 114 0.68 7.90 5.46
CA GLY A 114 0.04 7.80 4.14
C GLY A 114 0.85 8.46 3.03
N PHE A 115 0.47 8.18 1.78
CA PHE A 115 1.11 8.73 0.59
C PHE A 115 0.12 9.61 -0.18
N PRO A 116 0.14 10.95 -0.01
CA PRO A 116 -0.71 11.82 -0.80
C PRO A 116 -0.46 11.62 -2.30
N SER A 117 -1.49 11.25 -3.08
CA SER A 117 -1.33 10.95 -4.51
C SER A 117 -0.76 12.12 -5.33
N GLN A 118 -0.97 13.36 -4.87
CA GLN A 118 -0.38 14.56 -5.51
C GLN A 118 1.13 14.69 -5.32
N TRP A 119 1.71 13.94 -4.38
CA TRP A 119 3.15 13.97 -4.06
C TRP A 119 3.88 12.72 -4.57
N MET A 120 3.28 12.01 -5.53
CA MET A 120 3.90 10.90 -6.22
C MET A 120 4.50 11.39 -7.54
N SER A 121 5.69 10.91 -7.91
CA SER A 121 6.25 11.15 -9.24
C SER A 121 5.38 10.48 -10.31
N ARG A 122 5.47 10.98 -11.55
CA ARG A 122 4.69 10.44 -12.68
C ARG A 122 4.92 8.95 -12.93
N ASP A 123 6.11 8.43 -12.61
CA ASP A 123 6.47 7.02 -12.74
C ASP A 123 6.15 6.19 -11.49
N GLY A 124 5.60 6.80 -10.45
CA GLY A 124 5.23 6.15 -9.18
C GLY A 124 6.40 5.67 -8.32
N ARG A 125 7.64 6.01 -8.69
CA ARG A 125 8.83 5.48 -7.99
C ARG A 125 9.35 6.39 -6.90
N THR A 126 8.98 7.66 -6.90
CA THR A 126 9.37 8.64 -5.89
C THR A 126 8.11 9.18 -5.23
N LEU A 127 7.98 8.98 -3.92
CA LEU A 127 6.80 9.36 -3.14
C LEU A 127 7.23 10.18 -1.92
N TRP A 128 6.28 10.86 -1.31
CA TRP A 128 6.44 11.49 -0.01
C TRP A 128 5.48 10.83 0.99
N LEU A 129 6.04 10.17 1.99
CA LEU A 129 5.29 9.67 3.13
C LEU A 129 4.97 10.84 4.06
N LYS A 130 3.70 11.02 4.44
CA LYS A 130 3.29 11.90 5.53
C LYS A 130 2.93 11.09 6.76
N TRP A 131 3.11 11.67 7.95
CA TRP A 131 2.57 11.13 9.20
C TRP A 131 2.50 12.22 10.27
N ALA A 132 1.72 11.94 11.31
CA ALA A 132 1.74 12.72 12.55
C ALA A 132 2.46 11.93 13.65
N ALA A 133 2.99 12.64 14.63
CA ALA A 133 3.59 12.03 15.82
C ALA A 133 3.21 12.84 17.06
N ASN A 134 3.03 12.16 18.19
CA ASN A 134 2.68 12.81 19.47
C ASN A 134 3.76 12.51 20.50
N PHE A 135 4.42 13.54 21.02
CA PHE A 135 5.54 13.40 21.95
C PHE A 135 5.16 13.84 23.36
N ALA A 136 4.13 13.21 23.95
CA ALA A 136 3.92 13.23 25.40
C ALA A 136 5.01 12.38 26.13
N GLY A 137 6.28 12.54 25.76
CA GLY A 137 7.40 11.67 26.10
C GLY A 137 7.41 10.35 25.33
N CYS A 138 8.43 9.53 25.59
CA CYS A 138 8.59 8.15 25.13
C CYS A 138 9.22 7.31 26.23
N ALA A 139 9.30 6.00 26.01
CA ALA A 139 9.98 5.07 26.88
C ALA A 139 11.47 5.45 27.05
N LYS A 140 12.03 5.10 28.21
CA LYS A 140 13.45 5.33 28.53
C LYS A 140 14.34 4.69 27.46
N GLY A 141 15.32 5.45 26.98
CA GLY A 141 16.29 4.99 25.97
C GLY A 141 15.96 5.38 24.53
N LEU A 142 14.80 5.98 24.28
CA LEU A 142 14.43 6.51 22.96
C LEU A 142 14.75 8.02 22.87
N ASP A 143 15.26 8.49 21.72
CA ASP A 143 15.47 9.91 21.45
C ASP A 143 14.14 10.59 21.15
N CYS A 144 13.63 11.33 22.12
CA CYS A 144 12.34 12.01 22.08
C CYS A 144 12.40 13.48 21.65
N SER A 145 13.46 13.92 20.97
CA SER A 145 13.61 15.33 20.55
C SER A 145 12.60 15.82 19.49
N GLY A 146 11.63 14.98 19.09
CA GLY A 146 10.57 15.34 18.15
C GLY A 146 9.49 16.25 18.75
N VAL A 147 8.76 16.98 17.89
CA VAL A 147 7.64 17.86 18.26
C VAL A 147 6.33 17.38 17.62
N TYR A 148 5.20 17.59 18.28
CA TYR A 148 3.89 17.28 17.69
C TYR A 148 3.72 18.08 16.40
N GLY A 149 3.47 17.39 15.29
CA GLY A 149 3.35 18.08 14.01
C GLY A 149 3.24 17.17 12.80
N PHE A 150 3.18 17.83 11.66
CA PHE A 150 3.20 17.20 10.35
C PHE A 150 4.64 16.82 9.98
N ASN A 151 4.88 15.53 9.78
CA ASN A 151 6.17 15.01 9.38
C ASN A 151 6.08 14.43 7.96
N PHE A 152 7.18 14.50 7.23
CA PHE A 152 7.26 13.90 5.92
C PHE A 152 8.67 13.42 5.58
N ALA A 153 8.75 12.39 4.73
CA ALA A 153 10.00 11.84 4.23
C ALA A 153 9.82 11.36 2.79
N GLN A 154 10.86 11.55 1.99
CA GLN A 154 10.88 11.00 0.64
C GLN A 154 11.13 9.50 0.71
N VAL A 155 10.36 8.74 -0.08
CA VAL A 155 10.47 7.30 -0.24
C VAL A 155 10.70 6.99 -1.71
N ARG A 156 11.58 6.02 -1.99
CA ARG A 156 11.82 5.52 -3.34
C ARG A 156 11.46 4.05 -3.46
N LEU A 157 10.58 3.71 -4.40
CA LEU A 157 10.21 2.34 -4.73
C LEU A 157 11.10 1.80 -5.85
N THR A 158 11.71 0.66 -5.60
CA THR A 158 12.33 -0.24 -6.59
C THR A 158 11.30 -1.22 -7.16
N VAL A 159 11.07 -1.17 -8.47
CA VAL A 159 10.21 -2.14 -9.16
C VAL A 159 11.10 -3.21 -9.79
N LYS A 160 10.82 -4.49 -9.52
CA LYS A 160 11.50 -5.59 -10.22
C LYS A 160 11.19 -5.47 -11.71
N ALA A 161 12.23 -5.38 -12.55
CA ALA A 161 12.05 -5.40 -13.98
C ALA A 161 11.27 -6.66 -14.40
N PRO A 162 10.37 -6.59 -15.41
CA PRO A 162 9.77 -7.78 -15.97
C PRO A 162 10.89 -8.76 -16.33
N ALA A 163 10.76 -10.03 -15.94
CA ALA A 163 11.71 -11.04 -16.37
C ALA A 163 11.78 -10.98 -17.90
N ALA A 164 12.96 -10.70 -18.45
CA ALA A 164 13.13 -10.62 -19.89
C ALA A 164 12.63 -11.93 -20.49
N ALA A 165 11.57 -11.86 -21.30
CA ALA A 165 11.14 -13.00 -22.08
C ALA A 165 12.35 -13.44 -22.90
N LYS A 166 12.85 -14.66 -22.68
CA LYS A 166 13.87 -15.26 -23.55
C LYS A 166 13.29 -15.22 -24.96
N ARG A 167 13.75 -14.26 -25.78
CA ARG A 167 13.48 -14.29 -27.22
C ARG A 167 14.14 -15.56 -27.74
N ALA A 168 13.33 -16.58 -28.02
CA ALA A 168 13.78 -17.70 -28.82
C ALA A 168 14.17 -17.14 -30.19
N SER A 169 15.47 -17.07 -30.45
CA SER A 169 16.00 -16.84 -31.79
C SER A 169 15.72 -18.08 -32.63
N ALA A 170 14.56 -18.14 -33.28
CA ALA A 170 14.31 -19.09 -34.34
C ALA A 170 14.65 -18.41 -35.67
N ALA A 171 15.90 -18.55 -36.09
CA ALA A 171 16.29 -18.31 -37.46
C ALA A 171 15.84 -19.51 -38.32
N GLY A 172 14.99 -19.23 -39.31
CA GLY A 172 14.89 -19.97 -40.57
C GLY A 172 14.20 -21.33 -40.57
N ALA A 173 12.98 -21.37 -41.10
CA ALA A 173 12.66 -22.08 -42.35
C ALA A 173 11.15 -21.99 -42.61
N ALA A 174 10.78 -21.33 -43.71
CA ALA A 174 9.41 -21.25 -44.18
C ALA A 174 8.91 -22.61 -44.68
N LYS A 175 7.63 -22.92 -44.40
CA LYS A 175 6.70 -23.55 -45.35
C LYS A 175 5.25 -23.29 -44.93
N SER A 176 4.47 -22.89 -45.92
CA SER A 176 3.06 -22.50 -45.89
C SER A 176 2.12 -23.71 -45.72
N HIS A 177 1.09 -23.62 -44.85
CA HIS A 177 -0.33 -23.72 -45.22
C HIS A 177 -1.31 -23.70 -44.02
N ARG A 178 -2.37 -22.90 -44.21
CA ARG A 178 -3.77 -22.95 -43.75
C ARG A 178 -4.18 -23.21 -42.28
N THR A 179 -5.04 -22.27 -41.86
CA THR A 179 -6.26 -22.34 -41.01
C THR A 179 -6.16 -22.46 -39.48
N HIS A 180 -6.76 -21.43 -38.87
CA HIS A 180 -7.42 -21.30 -37.57
C HIS A 180 -6.82 -22.00 -36.34
N LYS A 181 -6.36 -21.17 -35.40
CA LYS A 181 -6.93 -21.06 -34.05
C LYS A 181 -6.45 -19.77 -33.38
N LEU A 182 -7.43 -18.96 -32.96
CA LEU A 182 -7.24 -17.85 -32.06
C LEU A 182 -6.70 -18.42 -30.72
N LEU A 183 -5.47 -18.07 -30.37
CA LEU A 183 -4.92 -18.35 -29.04
C LEU A 183 -4.68 -17.01 -28.34
N VAL A 184 -5.69 -16.53 -27.63
CA VAL A 184 -5.54 -15.44 -26.67
C VAL A 184 -4.86 -16.03 -25.44
N VAL A 185 -3.57 -15.78 -25.28
CA VAL A 185 -2.86 -16.04 -24.02
C VAL A 185 -3.01 -14.79 -23.15
N LEU A 186 -4.05 -14.77 -22.31
CA LEU A 186 -4.15 -13.84 -21.18
C LEU A 186 -3.25 -14.37 -20.06
N SER A 187 -1.96 -14.00 -20.06
CA SER A 187 -1.09 -14.25 -18.92
C SER A 187 -1.34 -13.18 -17.85
N GLY A 188 -2.37 -13.42 -17.04
CA GLY A 188 -2.54 -12.78 -15.74
C GLY A 188 -1.59 -13.40 -14.73
N LEU A 189 -0.41 -12.81 -14.56
CA LEU A 189 0.48 -13.10 -13.44
C LEU A 189 0.86 -11.78 -12.78
N SER A 190 0.13 -11.44 -11.72
CA SER A 190 0.52 -10.44 -10.74
C SER A 190 1.81 -10.92 -10.07
N LEU A 191 2.97 -10.42 -10.51
CA LEU A 191 4.23 -10.65 -9.80
C LEU A 191 4.20 -9.84 -8.48
N PRO A 192 4.54 -10.45 -7.34
CA PRO A 192 4.72 -9.70 -6.09
C PRO A 192 5.95 -8.80 -6.22
N LEU A 193 5.78 -7.53 -5.86
CA LEU A 193 6.84 -6.54 -5.86
C LEU A 193 7.72 -6.74 -4.61
N LEU A 194 8.93 -7.28 -4.78
CA LEU A 194 9.93 -7.33 -3.70
C LEU A 194 10.75 -6.05 -3.69
N LEU A 195 10.64 -5.29 -2.59
CA LEU A 195 11.19 -3.96 -2.40
C LEU A 195 12.17 -3.94 -1.22
N LEU A 196 13.41 -3.55 -1.49
CA LEU A 196 14.45 -3.28 -0.47
C LEU A 196 14.50 -1.77 -0.21
N PHE A 197 14.44 -1.38 1.07
CA PHE A 197 14.52 0.01 1.51
C PHE A 197 15.95 0.36 1.94
N ALA A 198 16.44 1.51 1.47
CA ALA A 198 17.55 2.23 2.08
C ALA A 198 17.02 3.57 2.59
N VAL A 199 16.91 3.72 3.91
CA VAL A 199 16.64 5.01 4.55
C VAL A 199 17.97 5.74 4.66
N ASP A 200 18.17 6.78 3.86
CA ASP A 200 19.33 7.65 4.00
C ASP A 200 19.18 8.49 5.27
N ARG A 201 19.74 8.00 6.38
CA ARG A 201 19.93 8.79 7.59
C ARG A 201 21.05 9.79 7.33
N ARG A 202 20.71 10.98 6.82
CA ARG A 202 21.23 12.31 7.26
C ARG A 202 20.98 13.38 6.19
N ARG A 203 20.21 14.40 6.56
CA ARG A 203 20.55 15.82 6.36
C ARG A 203 19.70 16.65 7.33
N ARG A 204 20.25 16.95 8.51
CA ARG A 204 19.72 18.03 9.36
C ARG A 204 20.00 19.34 8.62
N LEU A 205 18.96 20.00 8.12
CA LEU A 205 19.07 21.40 7.74
C LEU A 205 19.19 22.21 9.03
N ARG A 206 20.34 22.85 9.25
CA ARG A 206 20.48 23.87 10.29
C ARG A 206 19.78 25.14 9.83
N PRO A 207 18.93 25.77 10.65
CA PRO A 207 18.45 27.12 10.36
C PRO A 207 19.63 28.11 10.45
N ARG A 208 19.60 29.13 9.59
CA ARG A 208 20.49 30.29 9.63
C ARG A 208 20.10 31.22 10.76
#